data_AF-A0A838S6C8-F1
#
_entry.id   AF-A0A838S6C8-F1
#
_cell.length_a   1.000
_cell.length_b   1.000
_cell.length_c   1.000
_cell.angle_alpha   90.00
_cell.angle_beta   90.00
_cell.angle_gamma   90.00
#
_symmetry.space_group_name_H-M   'P 1'
#
loop_
_entity.id
_entity.type
_entity.pdbx_description
1 polymer ?
#
loop_
_entity_poly.entity_id
_entity_poly.type
_entity_poly.pdbx_seq_one_letter_code
_entity_poly.pdbx_strand_id
1 'polypeptide(L)'
;MVAIGTLAIAAVNTLLPLYAVEVLSMGPVEVSTLLVVLASGTLLGTWIAPRASRRWGDGPVMVAGMGVNGVGIALIGLVPTATAAWSGNALIGIGLGLWNVLSAARRQRLTPATAMGRVSGAYRVVAWGLMPIGAAAAGSIAAVTSLGTPLVLAGAVTLVAVTALAVPLLRTGTDAPRQQEGRPAASRQVQRWAIRARQSVQGRRPDRSPSRARNSEPPSTPARDGLPVPDARGEPPRRGRDARRHRAVR
;
A
#
# COMPACT_ATOMS: atom_id res chain seq x y z
N MET A 1 15.59 -11.45 -5.76
CA MET A 1 14.29 -11.95 -5.27
C MET A 1 13.15 -11.69 -6.25
N VAL A 2 12.82 -10.43 -6.61
CA VAL A 2 11.68 -10.16 -7.52
C VAL A 2 11.75 -10.96 -8.83
N ALA A 3 12.90 -10.98 -9.50
CA ALA A 3 13.11 -11.70 -10.76
C ALA A 3 12.77 -13.20 -10.67
N ILE A 4 13.24 -13.84 -9.59
CA ILE A 4 13.04 -15.28 -9.36
C ILE A 4 11.55 -15.56 -9.11
N GLY A 5 10.91 -14.74 -8.27
CA GLY A 5 9.48 -14.86 -7.99
C GLY A 5 8.66 -14.68 -9.26
N THR A 6 8.97 -13.68 -10.07
CA THR A 6 8.21 -13.41 -11.31
C THR A 6 8.36 -14.50 -12.35
N LEU A 7 9.53 -15.14 -12.45
CA LEU A 7 9.72 -16.30 -13.31
C LEU A 7 8.91 -17.51 -12.82
N ALA A 8 8.95 -17.79 -11.51
CA ALA A 8 8.20 -18.90 -10.92
C ALA A 8 6.68 -18.70 -11.00
N ILE A 9 6.19 -17.49 -10.71
CA ILE A 9 4.78 -17.13 -10.83
C ILE A 9 4.31 -17.18 -12.28
N ALA A 10 5.16 -16.79 -13.24
CA ALA A 10 4.83 -16.92 -14.66
C ALA A 10 4.64 -18.39 -15.05
N ALA A 11 5.52 -19.29 -14.60
CA ALA A 11 5.37 -20.73 -14.82
C ALA A 11 4.02 -21.25 -14.28
N VAL A 12 3.64 -20.85 -13.06
CA VAL A 12 2.35 -21.20 -12.46
C VAL A 12 1.19 -20.65 -13.28
N ASN A 13 1.17 -19.36 -13.60
CA ASN A 13 0.06 -18.75 -14.33
C ASN A 13 -0.13 -19.36 -15.72
N THR A 14 0.95 -19.77 -16.38
CA THR A 14 0.91 -20.40 -17.69
C THR A 14 0.46 -21.85 -17.63
N LEU A 15 0.95 -22.64 -16.68
CA LEU A 15 0.74 -24.09 -16.66
C LEU A 15 -0.39 -24.54 -15.74
N LEU A 16 -0.71 -23.82 -14.66
CA LEU A 16 -1.70 -24.25 -13.67
C LEU A 16 -3.09 -24.49 -14.26
N PRO A 17 -3.65 -23.64 -15.15
CA PRO A 17 -4.95 -23.91 -15.75
C PRO A 17 -4.94 -25.20 -16.59
N LEU A 18 -3.86 -25.42 -17.36
CA LEU A 18 -3.71 -26.61 -18.19
C LEU A 18 -3.51 -27.87 -17.32
N TYR A 19 -2.65 -27.78 -16.31
CA TYR A 19 -2.41 -28.83 -15.32
C TYR A 19 -3.70 -29.21 -14.57
N ALA A 20 -4.51 -28.22 -14.19
CA ALA A 20 -5.78 -28.43 -13.51
C ALA A 20 -6.77 -29.24 -14.38
N VAL A 21 -6.87 -28.92 -15.67
CA VAL A 21 -7.79 -29.62 -16.57
C VAL A 21 -7.23 -30.99 -16.97
N GLU A 22 -5.99 -31.06 -17.44
CA GLU A 22 -5.44 -32.27 -18.07
C GLU A 22 -4.93 -33.30 -17.06
N VAL A 23 -4.37 -32.86 -15.93
CA VAL A 23 -3.76 -33.76 -14.93
C VAL A 23 -4.70 -33.97 -13.74
N LEU A 24 -5.36 -32.92 -13.27
CA LEU A 24 -6.22 -32.99 -12.09
C LEU A 24 -7.69 -33.28 -12.43
N SER A 25 -8.04 -33.31 -13.73
CA SER A 25 -9.41 -33.52 -14.22
C SER A 25 -10.43 -32.52 -13.64
N MET A 26 -9.99 -31.29 -13.34
CA MET A 26 -10.85 -30.24 -12.78
C MET A 26 -11.78 -29.67 -13.85
N GLY A 27 -13.05 -29.45 -13.48
CA GLY A 27 -14.04 -28.80 -14.32
C GLY A 27 -13.82 -27.27 -14.43
N PRO A 28 -14.49 -26.59 -15.38
CA PRO A 28 -14.30 -25.14 -15.61
C PRO A 28 -14.58 -24.25 -14.38
N VAL A 29 -15.57 -24.64 -13.57
CA VAL A 29 -15.90 -23.95 -12.31
C VAL A 29 -14.76 -24.10 -11.32
N GLU A 30 -14.25 -25.32 -11.14
CA GLU A 30 -13.15 -25.61 -10.21
C GLU A 30 -11.86 -24.87 -10.60
N VAL A 31 -11.54 -24.82 -11.89
CA VAL A 31 -10.40 -24.02 -12.39
C VAL A 31 -10.58 -22.54 -12.03
N SER A 32 -11.79 -21.99 -12.18
CA SER A 32 -12.06 -20.60 -11.80
C SER A 32 -11.92 -20.35 -10.29
N THR A 33 -12.26 -21.33 -9.45
CA THR A 33 -12.07 -21.21 -7.99
C THR A 33 -10.60 -21.11 -7.60
N LEU A 34 -9.64 -21.61 -8.39
CA LEU A 34 -8.22 -21.41 -8.13
C LEU A 34 -7.89 -19.92 -8.06
N LEU A 35 -8.44 -19.09 -8.96
CA LEU A 35 -8.26 -17.64 -8.92
C LEU A 35 -8.85 -17.02 -7.65
N VAL A 36 -10.03 -17.47 -7.24
CA VAL A 36 -10.69 -17.00 -6.01
C VAL A 36 -9.82 -17.33 -4.79
N VAL A 37 -9.33 -18.56 -4.70
CA VAL A 37 -8.46 -19.02 -3.59
C VAL A 37 -7.15 -18.23 -3.55
N LEU A 38 -6.53 -17.99 -4.72
CA LEU A 38 -5.34 -17.14 -4.83
C LEU A 38 -5.61 -15.72 -4.32
N ALA A 39 -6.74 -15.12 -4.73
CA ALA A 39 -7.13 -13.78 -4.32
C ALA A 39 -7.40 -13.71 -2.81
N SER A 40 -8.14 -14.68 -2.26
CA SER A 40 -8.39 -14.80 -0.82
C SER A 40 -7.10 -14.95 -0.02
N GLY A 41 -6.17 -15.80 -0.49
CA GLY A 41 -4.84 -15.92 0.10
C GLY A 41 -4.06 -14.60 0.05
N THR A 42 -4.13 -13.88 -1.07
CA THR A 42 -3.46 -12.57 -1.24
C THR A 42 -4.02 -11.52 -0.30
N LEU A 43 -5.34 -11.47 -0.12
CA LEU A 43 -5.99 -10.59 0.85
C LEU A 43 -5.53 -10.92 2.28
N LEU A 44 -5.50 -12.20 2.63
CA LEU A 44 -5.03 -12.65 3.94
C LEU A 44 -3.56 -12.27 4.18
N GLY A 45 -2.67 -12.55 3.22
CA GLY A 45 -1.26 -12.18 3.28
C GLY A 45 -1.06 -10.66 3.41
N THR A 46 -1.80 -9.88 2.63
CA THR A 46 -1.79 -8.41 2.68
C THR A 46 -2.22 -7.88 4.05
N TRP A 47 -3.25 -8.49 4.66
CA TRP A 47 -3.74 -8.11 5.98
C TRP A 47 -2.77 -8.48 7.12
N ILE A 48 -2.06 -9.61 6.98
CA ILE A 48 -1.05 -10.07 7.94
C ILE A 48 0.24 -9.23 7.83
N ALA A 49 0.60 -8.79 6.63
CA ALA A 49 1.91 -8.19 6.34
C ALA A 49 2.32 -7.05 7.30
N PRO A 50 1.48 -6.03 7.61
CA PRO A 50 1.87 -4.95 8.49
C PRO A 50 2.11 -5.42 9.93
N ARG A 51 1.28 -6.35 10.43
CA ARG A 51 1.42 -6.88 11.79
C ARG A 51 2.68 -7.73 11.92
N ALA A 52 2.93 -8.60 10.95
CA ALA A 52 4.13 -9.41 10.87
C ALA A 52 5.39 -8.53 10.77
N SER A 53 5.38 -7.52 9.90
CA SER A 53 6.52 -6.58 9.74
C SER A 53 6.80 -5.79 11.02
N ARG A 54 5.77 -5.33 11.75
CA ARG A 54 5.97 -4.66 13.04
C ARG A 54 6.65 -5.56 14.07
N ARG A 55 6.35 -6.86 14.05
CA ARG A 55 6.89 -7.83 15.02
C ARG A 55 8.30 -8.31 14.66
N TRP A 56 8.56 -8.61 13.39
CA TRP A 56 9.77 -9.29 12.92
C TRP A 56 10.62 -8.48 11.95
N GLY A 57 10.11 -7.37 11.42
CA GLY A 57 10.78 -6.52 10.42
C GLY A 57 10.41 -6.88 8.97
N ASP A 58 10.66 -5.95 8.04
CA ASP A 58 10.27 -6.11 6.62
C ASP A 58 11.03 -7.26 5.94
N GLY A 59 12.35 -7.33 6.14
CA GLY A 59 13.22 -8.31 5.48
C GLY A 59 12.81 -9.75 5.77
N PRO A 60 12.75 -10.19 7.04
CA PRO A 60 12.34 -11.55 7.41
C PRO A 60 10.95 -11.92 6.88
N VAL A 61 9.99 -10.99 6.93
CA VAL A 61 8.62 -11.25 6.47
C VAL A 61 8.55 -11.37 4.95
N MET A 62 9.34 -10.58 4.22
CA MET A 62 9.47 -10.73 2.76
C MET A 62 10.11 -12.08 2.39
N VAL A 63 11.15 -12.51 3.10
CA VAL A 63 11.78 -13.83 2.90
C VAL A 63 10.79 -14.96 3.21
N ALA A 64 10.04 -14.85 4.31
CA ALA A 64 9.00 -15.81 4.67
C ALA A 64 7.88 -15.87 3.62
N GLY A 65 7.39 -14.71 3.13
CA GLY A 65 6.39 -14.67 2.06
C GLY A 65 6.85 -15.34 0.78
N MET A 66 8.12 -15.14 0.40
CA MET A 66 8.72 -15.82 -0.75
C MET A 66 8.87 -17.33 -0.52
N GLY A 67 9.24 -17.74 0.70
CA GLY A 67 9.30 -19.16 1.08
C GLY A 67 7.93 -19.84 1.01
N VAL A 68 6.90 -19.22 1.58
CA VAL A 68 5.50 -19.69 1.51
C VAL A 68 5.04 -19.81 0.06
N ASN A 69 5.42 -18.85 -0.80
CA ASN A 69 5.15 -18.92 -2.23
C ASN A 69 5.83 -20.14 -2.87
N GLY A 70 7.14 -20.33 -2.65
CA GLY A 70 7.89 -21.49 -3.16
C GLY A 70 7.34 -22.84 -2.68
N VAL A 71 6.92 -22.95 -1.41
CA VAL A 71 6.25 -24.14 -0.87
C VAL A 71 4.93 -24.39 -1.59
N GLY A 72 4.11 -23.36 -1.80
CA GLY A 72 2.86 -23.47 -2.53
C GLY A 72 3.05 -23.98 -3.96
N ILE A 73 4.05 -23.43 -4.68
CA ILE A 73 4.38 -23.87 -6.05
C ILE A 73 4.85 -25.34 -6.06
N ALA A 74 5.76 -25.71 -5.16
CA ALA A 74 6.26 -27.07 -5.06
C ALA A 74 5.14 -28.07 -4.71
N LEU A 75 4.22 -27.70 -3.81
CA LEU A 75 3.09 -28.53 -3.42
C LEU A 75 2.20 -28.89 -4.62
N ILE A 76 1.89 -27.92 -5.49
CA ILE A 76 1.09 -28.14 -6.70
C ILE A 76 1.78 -29.15 -7.63
N GLY A 77 3.10 -28.99 -7.84
CA GLY A 77 3.84 -29.86 -8.75
C GLY A 77 4.10 -31.27 -8.21
N LEU A 78 4.31 -31.41 -6.89
CA LEU A 78 4.65 -32.68 -6.24
C LEU A 78 3.44 -33.57 -5.96
N VAL A 79 2.29 -32.97 -5.68
CA VAL A 79 1.08 -33.69 -5.29
C VAL A 79 -0.01 -33.41 -6.33
N PRO A 80 -0.22 -34.30 -7.31
CA PRO A 80 -1.17 -34.12 -8.41
C PRO A 80 -2.62 -34.36 -7.93
N THR A 81 -3.12 -33.51 -7.02
CA THR A 81 -4.51 -33.55 -6.54
C THR A 81 -5.14 -32.16 -6.55
N ALA A 82 -6.46 -32.10 -6.74
CA ALA A 82 -7.26 -30.87 -6.65
C ALA A 82 -7.03 -30.13 -5.31
N THR A 83 -7.00 -30.88 -4.20
CA THR A 83 -6.77 -30.32 -2.85
C THR A 83 -5.39 -29.68 -2.72
N ALA A 84 -4.35 -30.29 -3.29
CA ALA A 84 -3.01 -29.72 -3.32
C ALA A 84 -2.95 -28.47 -4.22
N ALA A 85 -3.68 -28.47 -5.34
CA ALA A 85 -3.80 -27.29 -6.20
C ALA A 85 -4.42 -26.09 -5.47
N TRP A 86 -5.56 -26.27 -4.81
CA TRP A 86 -6.17 -25.20 -4.01
C TRP A 86 -5.27 -24.75 -2.85
N SER A 87 -4.74 -25.70 -2.07
CA SER A 87 -3.90 -25.40 -0.92
C SER A 87 -2.62 -24.67 -1.34
N GLY A 88 -1.95 -25.18 -2.38
CA GLY A 88 -0.75 -24.56 -2.95
C GLY A 88 -1.04 -23.16 -3.49
N ASN A 89 -2.16 -22.98 -4.20
CA ASN A 89 -2.52 -21.67 -4.73
C ASN A 89 -2.90 -20.66 -3.63
N ALA A 90 -3.51 -21.12 -2.53
CA ALA A 90 -3.74 -20.31 -1.35
C ALA A 90 -2.42 -19.82 -0.72
N LEU A 91 -1.44 -20.72 -0.58
CA LEU A 91 -0.10 -20.39 -0.08
C LEU A 91 0.61 -19.40 -1.00
N ILE A 92 0.57 -19.62 -2.32
CA ILE A 92 1.08 -18.68 -3.32
C ILE A 92 0.49 -17.29 -3.09
N GLY A 93 -0.83 -17.20 -2.92
CA GLY A 93 -1.54 -15.95 -2.64
C GLY A 93 -1.05 -15.27 -1.36
N ILE A 94 -0.98 -16.01 -0.24
CA ILE A 94 -0.48 -15.48 1.03
C ILE A 94 0.93 -14.90 0.86
N GLY A 95 1.83 -15.64 0.21
CA GLY A 95 3.19 -15.19 -0.09
C GLY A 95 3.24 -13.93 -0.94
N LEU A 96 2.40 -13.86 -1.98
CA LEU A 96 2.24 -12.67 -2.83
C LEU A 96 1.80 -11.44 -2.05
N GLY A 97 0.80 -11.59 -1.17
CA GLY A 97 0.30 -10.51 -0.33
C GLY A 97 1.39 -9.97 0.62
N LEU A 98 2.09 -10.87 1.31
CA LEU A 98 3.20 -10.52 2.19
C LEU A 98 4.31 -9.77 1.44
N TRP A 99 4.72 -10.28 0.27
CA TRP A 99 5.78 -9.68 -0.52
C TRP A 99 5.38 -8.33 -1.12
N ASN A 100 4.21 -8.24 -1.76
CA ASN A 100 3.81 -7.05 -2.52
C ASN A 100 3.65 -5.81 -1.63
N VAL A 101 3.00 -5.96 -0.46
CA VAL A 101 2.81 -4.86 0.49
C VAL A 101 4.16 -4.32 0.97
N LEU A 102 5.03 -5.21 1.44
CA LEU A 102 6.32 -4.79 2.01
C LEU A 102 7.31 -4.31 0.94
N SER A 103 7.31 -4.92 -0.24
CA SER A 103 8.11 -4.48 -1.39
C SER A 103 7.69 -3.08 -1.86
N ALA A 104 6.38 -2.80 -1.93
CA ALA A 104 5.88 -1.47 -2.25
C ALA A 104 6.24 -0.45 -1.16
N ALA A 105 6.02 -0.79 0.11
CA ALA A 105 6.34 0.08 1.24
C ALA A 105 7.85 0.39 1.34
N ARG A 106 8.72 -0.61 1.14
CA ARG A 106 10.17 -0.41 1.11
C ARG A 106 10.59 0.50 -0.03
N ARG A 107 10.04 0.32 -1.24
CA ARG A 107 10.31 1.22 -2.37
C ARG A 107 9.89 2.65 -2.07
N GLN A 108 8.70 2.85 -1.49
CA GLN A 108 8.23 4.18 -1.09
C GLN A 108 9.14 4.85 -0.05
N ARG A 109 9.66 4.07 0.91
CA ARG A 109 10.54 4.59 1.98
C ARG A 109 11.95 4.90 1.50
N LEU A 110 12.49 4.07 0.61
CA LEU A 110 13.88 4.16 0.14
C LEU A 110 14.04 5.08 -1.08
N THR A 111 12.95 5.40 -1.78
CA THR A 111 12.99 6.19 -3.01
C THR A 111 12.51 7.62 -2.75
N PRO A 112 13.30 8.64 -3.11
CA PRO A 112 12.85 10.03 -3.11
C PRO A 112 11.61 10.23 -4.00
N ALA A 113 10.69 11.12 -3.59
CA ALA A 113 9.43 11.34 -4.31
C ALA A 113 9.62 11.68 -5.79
N THR A 114 10.67 12.44 -6.13
CA THR A 114 11.01 12.85 -7.51
C THR A 114 11.49 11.68 -8.38
N ALA A 115 12.00 10.59 -7.78
CA ALA A 115 12.50 9.42 -8.49
C ALA A 115 11.53 8.22 -8.45
N MET A 116 10.40 8.33 -7.74
CA MET A 116 9.48 7.22 -7.50
C MET A 116 8.91 6.63 -8.79
N GLY A 117 8.56 7.49 -9.77
CA GLY A 117 8.08 7.06 -11.08
C GLY A 117 9.11 6.24 -11.84
N ARG A 118 10.38 6.66 -11.83
CA ARG A 118 11.50 5.94 -12.47
C ARG A 118 11.76 4.58 -11.82
N VAL A 119 11.82 4.52 -10.49
CA VAL A 119 12.07 3.27 -9.75
C VAL A 119 10.92 2.29 -9.92
N SER A 120 9.67 2.78 -9.85
CA SER A 120 8.48 1.95 -10.09
C SER A 120 8.44 1.43 -11.53
N GLY A 121 8.78 2.27 -12.50
CA GLY A 121 8.91 1.88 -13.91
C GLY A 121 9.96 0.78 -14.11
N ALA A 122 11.19 0.99 -13.62
CA ALA A 122 12.25 -0.02 -13.70
C ALA A 122 11.86 -1.34 -13.04
N TYR A 123 11.20 -1.28 -11.87
CA TYR A 123 10.66 -2.48 -11.22
C TYR A 123 9.64 -3.20 -12.11
N ARG A 124 8.69 -2.48 -12.73
CA ARG A 124 7.68 -3.10 -13.61
C ARG A 124 8.31 -3.72 -14.85
N VAL A 125 9.31 -3.08 -15.45
CA VAL A 125 10.05 -3.63 -16.58
C VAL A 125 10.72 -4.95 -16.19
N VAL A 126 11.39 -5.01 -15.04
CA VAL A 126 12.00 -6.27 -14.57
C VAL A 126 10.92 -7.30 -14.22
N ALA A 127 9.90 -6.90 -13.47
CA ALA A 127 8.92 -7.83 -12.93
C ALA A 127 8.01 -8.42 -14.01
N TRP A 128 7.58 -7.62 -14.98
CA TRP A 128 6.68 -8.05 -16.04
C TRP A 128 7.44 -8.46 -17.31
N GLY A 129 8.59 -7.87 -17.58
CA GLY A 129 9.43 -8.24 -18.73
C GLY A 129 10.05 -9.63 -18.59
N LEU A 130 10.23 -10.14 -17.37
CA LEU A 130 10.66 -11.52 -17.13
C LEU A 130 9.52 -12.54 -17.22
N MET A 131 8.25 -12.13 -17.17
CA MET A 131 7.12 -13.07 -17.20
C MET A 131 7.07 -13.89 -18.51
N PRO A 132 7.22 -13.30 -19.71
CA PRO A 132 7.26 -14.07 -20.95
C PRO A 132 8.39 -15.11 -20.97
N ILE A 133 9.55 -14.78 -20.40
CA ILE A 133 10.70 -15.69 -20.34
C ILE A 133 10.38 -16.88 -19.42
N GLY A 134 9.78 -16.62 -18.26
CA GLY A 134 9.36 -17.68 -17.34
C GLY A 134 8.28 -18.58 -17.94
N ALA A 135 7.29 -17.99 -18.61
CA ALA A 135 6.24 -18.71 -19.30
C ALA A 135 6.79 -19.59 -20.45
N ALA A 136 7.67 -19.02 -21.28
CA ALA A 136 8.31 -19.75 -22.38
C ALA A 136 9.16 -20.92 -21.86
N ALA A 137 10.01 -20.68 -20.86
CA ALA A 137 10.83 -21.72 -20.25
C ALA A 137 9.97 -22.84 -19.64
N ALA A 138 8.91 -22.48 -18.91
CA ALA A 138 8.01 -23.45 -18.31
C ALA A 138 7.28 -24.30 -19.37
N GLY A 139 6.77 -23.67 -20.43
CA GLY A 139 6.13 -24.36 -21.55
C GLY A 139 7.08 -25.29 -22.29
N SER A 140 8.30 -24.84 -22.59
CA SER A 140 9.32 -25.68 -23.25
C SER A 140 9.72 -26.88 -22.40
N ILE A 141 9.88 -26.70 -21.08
CA ILE A 141 10.17 -27.81 -20.17
C ILE A 141 8.98 -28.78 -20.11
N ALA A 142 7.76 -28.28 -20.02
CA ALA A 142 6.55 -29.11 -19.99
C ALA A 142 6.42 -29.97 -21.25
N ALA A 143 6.74 -29.42 -22.42
CA ALA A 143 6.62 -30.09 -23.71
C ALA A 143 7.52 -31.34 -23.85
N VAL A 144 8.66 -31.38 -23.14
CA VAL A 144 9.61 -32.51 -23.19
C VAL A 144 9.62 -33.36 -21.91
N THR A 145 8.85 -32.98 -20.89
CA THR A 145 8.75 -33.70 -19.62
C THR A 145 7.29 -34.00 -19.27
N SER A 146 6.68 -33.16 -18.43
CA SER A 146 5.27 -33.22 -18.03
C SER A 146 4.84 -31.85 -17.50
N LEU A 147 3.53 -31.59 -17.42
CA LEU A 147 3.00 -30.33 -16.90
C LEU A 147 3.36 -30.05 -15.42
N GLY A 148 3.61 -31.09 -14.62
CA GLY A 148 3.99 -30.96 -13.20
C GLY A 148 5.47 -30.63 -12.98
N THR A 149 6.35 -31.09 -13.87
CA THR A 149 7.82 -30.95 -13.72
C THR A 149 8.27 -29.48 -13.61
N PRO A 150 7.84 -28.55 -14.47
CA PRO A 150 8.20 -27.14 -14.35
C PRO A 150 7.72 -26.50 -13.05
N LEU A 151 6.59 -26.95 -12.50
CA LEU A 151 6.06 -26.45 -11.23
C LEU A 151 6.97 -26.88 -10.07
N VAL A 152 7.37 -28.15 -10.02
CA VAL A 152 8.34 -28.64 -9.03
C VAL A 152 9.66 -27.86 -9.12
N LEU A 153 10.19 -27.68 -10.33
CA LEU A 153 11.42 -26.93 -10.56
C LEU A 153 11.30 -25.47 -10.12
N ALA A 154 10.21 -24.79 -10.48
CA ALA A 154 9.96 -23.40 -10.09
C ALA A 154 9.87 -23.25 -8.56
N GLY A 155 9.19 -24.17 -7.88
CA GLY A 155 9.12 -24.22 -6.42
C GLY A 155 10.50 -24.44 -5.80
N ALA A 156 11.24 -25.44 -6.28
CA ALA A 156 12.58 -25.76 -5.80
C ALA A 156 13.57 -24.60 -5.98
N VAL A 157 13.63 -24.01 -7.17
CA VAL A 157 14.48 -22.83 -7.46
C VAL A 157 14.11 -21.66 -6.55
N THR A 158 12.81 -21.44 -6.31
CA THR A 158 12.35 -20.38 -5.41
C THR A 158 12.81 -20.63 -3.98
N LEU A 159 12.69 -21.86 -3.48
CA LEU A 159 13.11 -22.24 -2.13
C LEU A 159 14.63 -22.15 -1.96
N VAL A 160 15.41 -22.64 -2.92
CA VAL A 160 16.88 -22.53 -2.93
C VAL A 160 17.32 -21.07 -2.96
N ALA A 161 16.65 -20.24 -3.77
CA ALA A 161 16.93 -18.81 -3.81
C ALA A 161 16.59 -18.12 -2.48
N VAL A 162 15.51 -18.53 -1.82
CA VAL A 162 15.13 -18.02 -0.50
C VAL A 162 16.18 -18.39 0.54
N THR A 163 16.67 -19.63 0.57
CA THR A 163 17.71 -20.04 1.52
C THR A 163 19.04 -19.34 1.26
N ALA A 164 19.46 -19.21 -0.01
CA ALA A 164 20.70 -18.54 -0.38
C ALA A 164 20.67 -17.03 -0.10
N LEU A 165 19.52 -16.38 -0.32
CA LEU A 165 19.37 -14.94 -0.16
C LEU A 165 18.87 -14.52 1.22
N ALA A 166 18.47 -15.45 2.08
CA ALA A 166 18.03 -15.15 3.45
C ALA A 166 19.13 -14.44 4.25
N VAL A 167 20.37 -14.94 4.23
CA VAL A 167 21.50 -14.39 4.99
C VAL A 167 21.81 -12.92 4.65
N PRO A 168 22.02 -12.53 3.37
CA PRO A 168 22.28 -11.12 3.03
C PRO A 168 21.06 -10.20 3.24
N LEU A 169 19.83 -10.69 3.10
CA LEU A 169 18.62 -9.88 3.36
C LEU A 169 18.40 -9.61 4.85
N LEU A 170 18.72 -10.59 5.71
CA LEU A 170 18.65 -10.40 7.16
C LEU A 170 19.69 -9.38 7.62
N ARG A 171 20.87 -9.34 6.98
CA ARG A 171 21.94 -8.37 7.29
C ARG A 171 21.69 -6.95 6.76
N THR A 172 20.96 -6.82 5.65
CA THR A 172 20.59 -5.50 5.08
C THR A 172 19.22 -4.99 5.59
N GLY A 173 18.53 -5.78 6.42
CA GLY A 173 17.20 -5.47 6.96
C GLY A 173 17.21 -4.67 8.27
N THR A 174 18.36 -4.48 8.91
CA THR A 174 18.52 -3.83 10.22
C THR A 174 18.76 -2.31 10.18
N ASP A 175 19.18 -1.75 9.04
CA ASP A 175 19.77 -0.39 9.02
C ASP A 175 18.96 0.68 8.29
N ALA A 176 17.70 0.42 7.91
CA ALA A 176 16.80 1.53 7.65
C ALA A 176 16.33 2.04 9.02
N PRO A 177 16.82 3.19 9.54
CA PRO A 177 16.28 3.74 10.76
C PRO A 177 14.77 3.77 10.57
N ARG A 178 14.04 3.09 11.46
CA ARG A 178 12.61 3.32 11.63
C ARG A 178 12.51 4.81 11.84
N GLN A 179 12.29 5.58 10.77
CA GLN A 179 12.11 7.02 10.86
C GLN A 179 11.05 7.15 11.92
N GLN A 180 11.50 7.77 13.01
CA GLN A 180 10.86 7.71 14.29
C GLN A 180 9.36 7.88 14.08
N GLU A 181 8.59 7.13 14.83
CA GLU A 181 7.26 7.52 15.30
C GLU A 181 7.31 8.85 16.10
N GLY A 182 8.32 9.70 15.87
CA GLY A 182 8.35 11.10 16.17
C GLY A 182 7.61 11.80 15.06
N ARG A 183 6.29 11.95 15.28
CA ARG A 183 5.58 13.21 15.06
C ARG A 183 6.02 13.98 13.80
N PRO A 184 5.24 13.98 12.69
CA PRO A 184 5.60 14.74 11.49
C PRO A 184 6.04 16.15 11.89
N ALA A 185 7.07 16.72 11.26
CA ALA A 185 7.59 18.05 11.60
C ALA A 185 6.47 19.09 11.73
N ALA A 186 5.40 18.94 10.93
CA ALA A 186 4.12 19.64 11.05
C ALA A 186 3.50 19.56 12.45
N SER A 187 3.45 18.40 13.11
CA SER A 187 2.95 18.24 14.48
C SER A 187 3.87 18.88 15.53
N ARG A 188 5.20 18.92 15.35
CA ARG A 188 6.09 19.69 16.25
C ARG A 188 5.88 21.19 16.09
N GLN A 189 5.66 21.66 14.86
CA GLN A 189 5.36 23.06 14.57
C GLN A 189 3.98 23.47 15.09
N VAL A 190 2.96 22.62 14.90
CA VAL A 190 1.60 22.80 15.45
C VAL A 190 1.61 22.76 16.97
N GLN A 191 2.39 21.89 17.60
CA GLN A 191 2.55 21.89 19.07
C GLN A 191 3.27 23.13 19.58
N ARG A 192 4.36 23.55 18.92
CA ARG A 192 5.06 24.81 19.26
C ARG A 192 4.17 26.03 19.06
N TRP A 193 3.32 26.03 18.04
CA TRP A 193 2.30 27.06 17.84
C TRP A 193 1.24 27.01 18.95
N ALA A 194 0.71 25.83 19.28
CA ALA A 194 -0.33 25.66 20.30
C ALA A 194 0.15 26.05 21.71
N ILE A 195 1.41 25.74 22.06
CA ILE A 195 2.02 26.15 23.34
C ILE A 195 2.17 27.68 23.40
N ARG A 196 2.69 28.30 22.32
CA ARG A 196 2.82 29.77 22.25
C ARG A 196 1.48 30.48 22.31
N ALA A 197 0.47 29.95 21.61
CA ALA A 197 -0.90 30.48 21.64
C ALA A 197 -1.51 30.43 23.06
N ARG A 198 -1.29 29.34 23.82
CA ARG A 198 -1.72 29.26 25.23
C ARG A 198 -0.99 30.26 26.12
N GLN A 199 0.31 30.43 25.94
CA GLN A 199 1.10 31.41 26.72
C GLN A 199 0.70 32.85 26.43
N SER A 200 0.39 33.19 25.17
CA SER A 200 -0.11 34.54 24.81
C SER A 200 -1.49 34.84 25.39
N VAL A 201 -2.32 33.83 25.61
CA VAL A 201 -3.64 33.99 26.24
C VAL A 201 -3.50 34.11 27.76
N GLN A 202 -2.59 33.37 28.39
CA GLN A 202 -2.37 33.40 29.83
C GLN A 202 -1.70 34.71 30.31
N GLY A 203 -0.87 35.35 29.47
CA GLY A 203 -0.20 36.62 29.76
C GLY A 203 -1.07 37.88 29.62
N ARG A 204 -2.32 37.75 29.15
CA ARG A 204 -3.29 38.85 29.03
C ARG A 204 -4.39 38.77 30.09
N ARG A 205 -4.04 38.54 31.36
CA ARG A 205 -4.97 38.81 32.46
C ARG A 205 -4.98 40.32 32.71
N PRO A 206 -6.08 41.05 32.46
CA PRO A 206 -6.16 42.45 32.83
C PRO A 206 -6.13 42.54 34.36
N ASP A 207 -5.21 43.35 34.87
CA ASP A 207 -5.17 43.72 36.28
C ASP A 207 -6.51 44.38 36.64
N ARG A 208 -7.32 43.68 37.44
CA ARG A 208 -8.54 44.22 38.03
C ARG A 208 -8.21 44.64 39.46
N SER A 209 -7.56 45.79 39.59
CA SER A 209 -7.51 46.54 40.83
C SER A 209 -8.82 47.36 40.97
N PRO A 210 -9.62 47.16 42.04
CA PRO A 210 -10.86 47.90 42.22
C PRO A 210 -10.60 49.24 42.93
N SER A 211 -10.44 50.34 42.19
CA SER A 211 -10.34 51.69 42.77
C SER A 211 -11.65 52.48 42.63
N ARG A 212 -12.15 52.88 43.80
CA ARG A 212 -13.34 53.65 44.15
C ARG A 212 -13.48 55.03 43.46
N ALA A 213 -14.75 55.40 43.24
CA ALA A 213 -15.35 56.75 43.26
C ALA A 213 -14.84 57.75 42.18
N ARG A 214 -15.61 58.69 41.64
CA ARG A 214 -16.63 59.54 42.26
C ARG A 214 -17.41 60.27 41.15
N ASN A 215 -18.66 60.59 41.45
CA ASN A 215 -19.65 61.30 40.64
C ASN A 215 -19.19 62.68 40.11
N SER A 216 -19.54 62.98 38.87
CA SER A 216 -19.96 64.32 38.42
C SER A 216 -20.85 64.18 37.17
N GLU A 217 -22.02 64.81 37.23
CA GLU A 217 -23.14 64.80 36.29
C GLU A 217 -22.83 65.32 34.86
N PRO A 218 -23.74 65.12 33.87
CA PRO A 218 -23.45 65.18 32.44
C PRO A 218 -23.92 66.49 31.78
N PRO A 219 -23.48 66.78 30.53
CA PRO A 219 -24.28 67.58 29.60
C PRO A 219 -24.75 66.77 28.38
N SER A 220 -26.08 66.72 28.26
CA SER A 220 -26.95 66.71 27.07
C SER A 220 -26.40 66.32 25.68
N THR A 221 -27.07 65.32 25.10
CA THR A 221 -27.16 64.92 23.69
C THR A 221 -27.55 66.07 22.74
N PRO A 222 -27.07 66.04 21.48
CA PRO A 222 -27.99 65.83 20.34
C PRO A 222 -27.40 64.79 19.35
N ALA A 223 -28.08 63.67 19.10
CA ALA A 223 -29.16 63.45 18.13
C ALA A 223 -28.67 63.28 16.69
N ARG A 224 -29.02 62.11 16.12
CA ARG A 224 -29.20 61.80 14.68
C ARG A 224 -27.91 61.61 13.85
N ASP A 225 -27.78 60.71 12.89
CA ASP A 225 -28.66 59.76 12.17
C ASP A 225 -27.76 58.55 11.81
N GLY A 226 -28.19 57.31 11.94
CA GLY A 226 -28.93 56.61 10.89
C GLY A 226 -27.97 55.74 10.04
N LEU A 227 -28.12 54.40 10.12
CA LEU A 227 -27.95 53.38 9.06
C LEU A 227 -27.69 51.97 9.67
N PRO A 228 -28.09 50.88 8.97
CA PRO A 228 -29.00 49.88 9.54
C PRO A 228 -28.34 48.59 10.03
N VAL A 229 -29.04 47.94 10.96
CA VAL A 229 -28.74 46.60 11.52
C VAL A 229 -29.16 45.50 10.54
N PRO A 230 -28.29 44.54 10.16
CA PRO A 230 -28.69 43.35 9.42
C PRO A 230 -29.28 42.27 10.35
N ASP A 231 -30.46 41.76 9.96
CA ASP A 231 -31.29 40.78 10.67
C ASP A 231 -30.70 39.35 10.69
N ALA A 232 -31.02 38.63 11.77
CA ALA A 232 -30.55 37.31 12.17
C ALA A 232 -31.30 36.18 11.44
N ARG A 233 -31.07 36.03 10.14
CA ARG A 233 -31.43 34.80 9.40
C ARG A 233 -30.29 34.38 8.48
N GLY A 234 -29.56 33.35 8.91
CA GLY A 234 -28.39 32.81 8.23
C GLY A 234 -28.72 32.10 6.92
N GLU A 235 -28.70 32.83 5.80
CA GLU A 235 -28.49 32.25 4.48
C GLU A 235 -27.29 32.92 3.78
N PRO A 236 -26.38 32.14 3.17
CA PRO A 236 -25.28 32.71 2.39
C PRO A 236 -25.77 33.25 1.03
N PRO A 237 -25.18 34.34 0.52
CA PRO A 237 -25.65 35.01 -0.69
C PRO A 237 -25.42 34.15 -1.95
N ARG A 238 -26.50 33.84 -2.66
CA ARG A 238 -26.50 33.19 -3.98
C ARG A 238 -25.84 34.11 -5.02
N ARG A 239 -24.74 33.65 -5.64
CA ARG A 239 -24.11 34.30 -6.80
C ARG A 239 -25.06 34.27 -8.00
N GLY A 240 -25.48 35.46 -8.43
CA GLY A 240 -26.20 35.69 -9.67
C GLY A 240 -25.36 35.29 -10.89
N ARG A 241 -26.00 34.50 -11.75
CA ARG A 241 -25.60 34.11 -13.10
C ARG A 241 -26.09 35.20 -14.07
N ASP A 242 -25.41 35.32 -15.21
CA ASP A 242 -25.75 36.13 -16.40
C ASP A 242 -25.42 37.64 -16.31
N ALA A 243 -24.86 38.32 -17.31
CA ALA A 243 -24.54 38.04 -18.70
C ALA A 243 -23.50 39.08 -19.18
N ARG A 244 -22.75 38.80 -20.24
CA ARG A 244 -22.62 39.75 -21.38
C ARG A 244 -22.01 39.08 -22.62
N ARG A 245 -22.89 38.93 -23.61
CA ARG A 245 -22.64 38.66 -25.01
C ARG A 245 -21.95 39.84 -25.71
N HIS A 246 -21.46 39.53 -26.92
CA HIS A 246 -21.22 40.36 -28.11
C HIS A 246 -19.80 40.91 -28.34
N ARG A 247 -19.12 40.27 -29.31
CA ARG A 247 -18.77 40.94 -30.57
C ARG A 247 -18.60 39.91 -31.70
N ALA A 248 -19.35 40.12 -32.77
CA ALA A 248 -19.17 39.53 -34.10
C ALA A 248 -18.43 40.52 -35.00
N VAL A 249 -18.06 40.04 -36.20
CA VAL A 249 -17.62 40.77 -37.41
C VAL A 249 -16.11 40.93 -37.59
N ARG A 250 -15.45 39.95 -38.23
CA ARG A 250 -15.00 39.97 -39.64
C ARG A 250 -14.41 38.63 -40.03
#